data_AF-A0A0K2S1A6-F1
#
_entry.id   AF-A0A0K2S1A6-F1
#
_cell.length_a   1.000
_cell.length_b   1.000
_cell.length_c   1.000
_cell.angle_alpha   90.00
_cell.angle_beta   90.00
_cell.angle_gamma   90.00
#
_symmetry.space_group_name_H-M   'P 1'
#
loop_
_entity.id
_entity.type
_entity.pdbx_description
1 polymer ?
#
loop_
_entity_poly.entity_id
_entity_poly.type
_entity_poly.pdbx_seq_one_letter_code
_entity_poly.pdbx_strand_id
1 'polypeptide(L)'
;MSSGTPTPTGAINRRGPFRPGERVQITDERGRITTITLAEGGEYHSHKGFLKHDDLIGAPEGTVIANTHGILYQALRPLYKDFVLSMPRGAAVVYPKDAAQIIVKADIFPGARVVEAGVGSGALSIALLRAVGDYGCVHSFERREEFADVARGNIETMFGGPHPAWKLSIGDLQDTLPQVEEPGSVDRVVLDMLAPWECLDAVAEALAPGGVLICYVATVTQMSRLVEGMRLDGRFTEPECDETIVRGWHVEGLAVRPDHRMVAHTAFLVVARRLADGAVRLAPKRRASKTDFSEEDMNAWIPMNVGEREVTDKKIRRAARDAKNLAAHAARANEIALEQNGIESAE
;
A
#
# COMPACT_ATOMS: atom_id res chain seq x y z
N MET A 1 15.44 -36.51 2.23
CA MET A 1 14.31 -35.63 1.90
C MET A 1 14.46 -34.39 2.77
N SER A 2 15.11 -33.33 2.26
CA SER A 2 15.20 -32.08 3.00
C SER A 2 13.80 -31.49 3.00
N SER A 3 13.09 -31.59 4.13
CA SER A 3 11.85 -30.85 4.36
C SER A 3 12.22 -29.36 4.40
N GLY A 4 12.37 -28.76 3.22
CA GLY A 4 12.65 -27.35 3.07
C GLY A 4 11.49 -26.57 3.69
N THR A 5 11.81 -25.67 4.62
CA THR A 5 10.84 -24.71 5.13
C THR A 5 10.20 -24.00 3.92
N PRO A 6 8.86 -23.92 3.83
CA PRO A 6 8.21 -23.24 2.71
C PRO A 6 8.77 -21.82 2.59
N THR A 7 9.18 -21.45 1.38
CA THR A 7 9.74 -20.12 1.11
C THR A 7 8.59 -19.12 1.10
N PRO A 8 8.67 -18.01 1.87
CA PRO A 8 7.61 -17.00 1.87
C PRO A 8 7.32 -16.47 0.48
N THR A 9 6.04 -16.22 0.19
CA THR A 9 5.55 -15.82 -1.12
C THR A 9 6.30 -14.58 -1.63
N GLY A 10 6.85 -14.69 -2.84
CA GLY A 10 7.63 -13.63 -3.50
C GLY A 10 9.02 -13.35 -2.95
N ALA A 11 9.48 -14.03 -1.89
CA ALA A 11 10.82 -13.84 -1.34
C ALA A 11 11.93 -14.24 -2.34
N ILE A 12 11.67 -15.24 -3.19
CA ILE A 12 12.61 -15.71 -4.21
C ILE A 12 12.85 -14.65 -5.30
N ASN A 13 11.87 -13.78 -5.55
CA ASN A 13 11.98 -12.68 -6.53
C ASN A 13 12.83 -11.51 -6.03
N ARG A 14 13.38 -11.61 -4.82
CA ARG A 14 14.19 -10.57 -4.17
C ARG A 14 15.65 -10.95 -4.01
N ARG A 15 16.07 -12.09 -4.57
CA ARG A 15 17.39 -12.66 -4.35
C ARG A 15 17.96 -13.23 -5.64
N GLY A 16 19.27 -13.49 -5.62
CA GLY A 16 19.99 -14.10 -6.73
C GLY A 16 20.22 -13.13 -7.90
N PRO A 17 20.75 -13.66 -9.01
CA PRO A 17 20.96 -12.89 -10.23
C PRO A 17 19.65 -12.38 -10.85
N PHE A 18 19.75 -11.36 -11.70
CA PHE A 18 18.60 -10.86 -12.44
C PHE A 18 18.06 -11.92 -13.42
N ARG A 19 16.74 -11.98 -13.57
CA ARG A 19 16.05 -12.90 -14.47
C ARG A 19 15.19 -12.16 -15.49
N PRO A 20 14.89 -12.77 -16.65
CA PRO A 20 13.87 -12.25 -17.56
C PRO A 20 12.54 -12.07 -16.82
N GLY A 21 11.82 -10.98 -17.13
CA GLY A 21 10.56 -10.61 -16.50
C GLY A 21 10.69 -9.80 -15.21
N GLU A 22 11.88 -9.77 -14.58
CA GLU A 22 12.07 -8.96 -13.36
C GLU A 22 12.01 -7.45 -13.67
N ARG A 23 11.48 -6.69 -12.71
CA ARG A 23 11.62 -5.23 -12.70
C ARG A 23 12.97 -4.84 -12.12
N VAL A 24 13.69 -3.98 -12.84
CA VAL A 24 15.01 -3.48 -12.45
C VAL A 24 15.02 -1.95 -12.55
N GLN A 25 15.55 -1.30 -11.52
CA GLN A 25 15.88 0.12 -11.54
C GLN A 25 17.29 0.30 -12.03
N ILE A 26 17.42 1.04 -13.14
CA ILE A 26 18.69 1.49 -13.68
C ILE A 26 18.89 2.95 -13.29
N THR A 27 20.05 3.26 -12.71
CA THR A 27 20.44 4.61 -12.30
C THR A 27 21.64 5.04 -13.12
N ASP A 28 21.52 6.14 -13.86
CA ASP A 28 22.63 6.68 -14.66
C ASP A 28 23.63 7.47 -13.80
N GLU A 29 24.75 7.89 -14.40
CA GLU A 29 25.80 8.70 -13.75
C GLU A 29 25.31 10.04 -13.19
N ARG A 30 24.11 10.50 -13.58
CA ARG A 30 23.49 11.72 -13.08
C ARG A 30 22.50 11.44 -11.94
N GLY A 31 22.40 10.20 -11.49
CA GLY A 31 21.44 9.77 -10.48
C GLY A 31 20.01 9.67 -11.00
N ARG A 32 19.77 9.69 -12.32
CA ARG A 32 18.41 9.54 -12.85
C ARG A 32 18.01 8.07 -12.83
N ILE A 33 16.94 7.81 -12.10
CA ILE A 33 16.39 6.48 -11.93
C ILE A 33 15.32 6.22 -13.00
N THR A 34 15.45 5.12 -13.72
CA THR A 34 14.41 4.57 -14.59
C THR A 34 14.13 3.13 -14.19
N THR A 35 12.86 2.70 -14.23
CA THR A 35 12.53 1.29 -13.97
C THR A 35 12.12 0.61 -15.26
N ILE A 36 12.77 -0.50 -15.57
CA ILE A 36 12.56 -1.32 -16.76
C ILE A 36 12.10 -2.72 -16.37
N THR A 37 11.52 -3.45 -17.31
CA THR A 37 11.24 -4.88 -17.18
C THR A 37 12.20 -5.63 -18.09
N LEU A 38 13.01 -6.54 -17.53
CA LEU A 38 13.97 -7.30 -18.31
C LEU A 38 13.23 -8.27 -19.25
N ALA A 39 13.76 -8.41 -20.44
CA ALA A 39 13.24 -9.29 -21.48
C ALA A 39 14.41 -9.79 -22.30
N GLU A 40 14.44 -11.08 -22.63
CA GLU A 40 15.49 -11.68 -23.46
C GLU A 40 15.53 -10.97 -24.83
N GLY A 41 16.72 -10.57 -25.27
CA GLY A 41 16.92 -9.77 -26.47
C GLY A 41 16.30 -8.37 -26.41
N GLY A 42 15.81 -7.95 -25.25
CA GLY A 42 15.19 -6.63 -25.04
C GLY A 42 16.22 -5.52 -24.92
N GLU A 43 15.78 -4.30 -25.22
CA GLU A 43 16.62 -3.10 -25.16
C GLU A 43 15.89 -1.96 -24.44
N TYR A 44 16.60 -1.27 -23.56
CA TYR A 44 16.18 0.02 -23.02
C TYR A 44 16.79 1.15 -23.83
N HIS A 45 15.95 1.94 -24.50
CA HIS A 45 16.39 3.08 -25.29
C HIS A 45 16.42 4.37 -24.47
N SER A 46 17.52 5.11 -24.60
CA SER A 46 17.67 6.46 -24.10
C SER A 46 18.04 7.40 -25.26
N HIS A 47 18.01 8.71 -25.01
CA HIS A 47 18.54 9.73 -25.93
C HIS A 47 20.04 9.59 -26.25
N LYS A 48 20.78 8.71 -25.56
CA LYS A 48 22.23 8.49 -25.74
C LYS A 48 22.55 7.00 -25.97
N GLY A 49 21.78 6.35 -26.84
CA GLY A 49 21.94 4.93 -27.14
C GLY A 49 21.06 4.03 -26.27
N PHE A 50 21.36 2.74 -26.32
CA PHE A 50 20.54 1.71 -25.71
C PHE A 50 21.35 0.77 -24.82
N LEU A 51 20.66 0.18 -23.85
CA LEU A 51 21.17 -0.80 -22.90
C LEU A 51 20.53 -2.15 -23.22
N LYS A 52 21.32 -3.19 -23.47
CA LYS A 52 20.79 -4.53 -23.72
C LYS A 52 20.40 -5.17 -22.40
N HIS A 53 19.21 -5.76 -22.35
CA HIS A 53 18.75 -6.48 -21.17
C HIS A 53 19.58 -7.74 -20.89
N ASP A 54 20.10 -8.37 -21.94
CA ASP A 54 20.94 -9.57 -21.82
C ASP A 54 22.26 -9.31 -21.08
N ASP A 55 22.74 -8.06 -21.07
CA ASP A 55 23.92 -7.67 -20.28
C ASP A 55 23.62 -7.61 -18.77
N LEU A 56 22.34 -7.56 -18.39
CA LEU A 56 21.86 -7.59 -17.00
C LEU A 56 21.38 -8.99 -16.59
N ILE A 57 20.70 -9.72 -17.48
CA ILE A 57 20.17 -11.05 -17.19
C ILE A 57 21.32 -11.98 -16.78
N GLY A 58 21.16 -12.65 -15.64
CA GLY A 58 22.20 -13.51 -15.04
C GLY A 58 23.28 -12.76 -14.25
N ALA A 59 23.32 -11.43 -14.30
CA ALA A 59 24.23 -10.64 -13.48
C ALA A 59 23.70 -10.47 -12.03
N PRO A 60 24.59 -10.31 -11.03
CA PRO A 60 24.17 -10.03 -9.66
C PRO A 60 23.58 -8.61 -9.53
N GLU A 61 22.74 -8.44 -8.51
CA GLU A 61 22.19 -7.13 -8.16
C GLU A 61 23.28 -6.16 -7.70
N GLY A 62 23.19 -4.88 -8.09
CA GLY A 62 24.20 -3.87 -7.84
C GLY A 62 25.28 -3.76 -8.92
N THR A 63 25.20 -4.58 -9.98
CA THR A 63 26.08 -4.50 -11.15
C THR A 63 25.99 -3.14 -11.84
N VAL A 64 27.12 -2.71 -12.41
CA VAL A 64 27.23 -1.53 -13.27
C VAL A 64 27.62 -1.98 -14.67
N ILE A 65 26.83 -1.58 -15.67
CA ILE A 65 27.09 -1.87 -17.07
C ILE A 65 27.09 -0.59 -17.91
N ALA A 66 27.84 -0.61 -19.01
CA ALA A 66 27.86 0.48 -19.98
C ALA A 66 26.81 0.25 -21.07
N ASN A 67 26.14 1.32 -21.49
CA ASN A 67 25.31 1.28 -22.70
C ASN A 67 26.18 1.36 -23.98
N THR A 68 25.55 1.34 -25.16
CA THR A 68 26.28 1.40 -26.45
C THR A 68 27.14 2.65 -26.69
N HIS A 69 27.00 3.68 -25.86
CA HIS A 69 27.79 4.92 -25.93
C HIS A 69 28.73 5.08 -24.72
N GLY A 70 28.93 4.02 -23.91
CA GLY A 70 29.83 4.03 -22.77
C GLY A 70 29.26 4.64 -21.48
N ILE A 71 27.97 5.01 -21.44
CA ILE A 71 27.35 5.59 -20.25
C ILE A 71 27.05 4.47 -19.26
N LEU A 72 27.51 4.66 -18.02
CA LEU A 72 27.32 3.68 -16.96
C LEU A 72 25.92 3.74 -16.35
N TYR A 73 25.35 2.56 -16.10
CA TYR A 73 24.10 2.36 -15.40
C TYR A 73 24.29 1.35 -14.26
N GLN A 74 23.92 1.74 -13.04
CA GLN A 74 23.81 0.81 -11.92
C GLN A 74 22.42 0.18 -11.90
N ALA A 75 22.36 -1.15 -11.82
CA ALA A 75 21.12 -1.92 -11.80
C ALA A 75 20.81 -2.49 -10.40
N LEU A 76 19.64 -2.18 -9.87
CA LEU A 76 19.12 -2.66 -8.58
C LEU A 76 17.67 -3.11 -8.71
N ARG A 77 17.21 -4.06 -7.90
CA ARG A 77 15.78 -4.37 -7.82
C ARG A 77 15.06 -3.23 -7.09
N PRO A 78 13.86 -2.82 -7.53
CA PRO A 78 13.09 -1.81 -6.83
C PRO A 78 12.73 -2.31 -5.42
N LEU A 79 13.04 -1.49 -4.41
CA LEU A 79 12.48 -1.69 -3.08
C LEU A 79 10.98 -1.40 -3.13
N TYR A 80 10.25 -1.77 -2.07
CA TYR A 80 8.82 -1.45 -1.95
C TYR A 80 8.52 0.03 -2.20
N LYS A 81 9.30 0.93 -1.58
CA LYS A 81 9.12 2.38 -1.75
C LYS A 81 9.27 2.81 -3.22
N ASP A 82 10.17 2.15 -3.95
CA ASP A 82 10.47 2.50 -5.33
C ASP A 82 9.41 1.93 -6.28
N PHE A 83 8.91 0.73 -5.99
CA PHE A 83 7.80 0.11 -6.71
C PHE A 83 6.53 0.94 -6.58
N VAL A 84 6.13 1.33 -5.35
CA VAL A 84 4.91 2.12 -5.09
C VAL A 84 4.91 3.45 -5.87
N LEU A 85 6.07 4.09 -6.00
CA LEU A 85 6.18 5.37 -6.71
C LEU A 85 6.22 5.23 -8.24
N SER A 86 6.48 4.03 -8.76
CA SER A 86 6.66 3.77 -10.19
C SER A 86 5.67 2.77 -10.79
N MET A 87 4.77 2.20 -9.99
CA MET A 87 3.76 1.25 -10.47
C MET A 87 2.64 1.96 -11.26
N PRO A 88 1.91 1.23 -12.12
CA PRO A 88 0.66 1.70 -12.72
C PRO A 88 -0.32 2.15 -11.65
N ARG A 89 -0.94 3.33 -11.84
CA ARG A 89 -1.84 3.95 -10.85
C ARG A 89 -3.17 4.31 -11.49
N GLY A 90 -4.24 3.73 -10.97
CA GLY A 90 -5.61 4.17 -11.20
C GLY A 90 -6.00 5.33 -10.28
N ALA A 91 -5.54 5.30 -9.04
CA ALA A 91 -5.88 6.26 -7.99
C ALA A 91 -4.62 6.88 -7.35
N ALA A 92 -4.82 7.82 -6.42
CA ALA A 92 -3.75 8.22 -5.51
C ALA A 92 -3.34 7.02 -4.65
N VAL A 93 -2.08 6.98 -4.23
CA VAL A 93 -1.53 5.87 -3.44
C VAL A 93 -1.14 6.38 -2.06
N VAL A 94 -1.31 5.54 -1.04
CA VAL A 94 -0.70 5.76 0.27
C VAL A 94 0.81 5.81 0.10
N TYR A 95 1.44 6.90 0.57
CA TYR A 95 2.88 7.08 0.44
C TYR A 95 3.64 6.13 1.37
N PRO A 96 4.88 5.72 1.04
CA PRO A 96 5.65 4.79 1.88
C PRO A 96 5.84 5.25 3.33
N LYS A 97 5.94 6.57 3.58
CA LYS A 97 6.03 7.12 4.94
C LYS A 97 4.77 6.81 5.77
N ASP A 98 3.60 6.89 5.13
CA ASP A 98 2.31 6.71 5.78
C ASP A 98 1.98 5.23 5.90
N ALA A 99 2.30 4.43 4.89
CA ALA A 99 2.21 2.97 4.97
C ALA A 99 3.06 2.43 6.14
N ALA A 100 4.27 2.94 6.35
CA ALA A 100 5.10 2.57 7.49
C ALA A 100 4.43 2.92 8.84
N GLN A 101 3.84 4.12 8.95
CA GLN A 101 3.08 4.50 10.14
C GLN A 101 1.83 3.63 10.32
N ILE A 102 1.13 3.28 9.24
CA ILE A 102 -0.04 2.40 9.31
C ILE A 102 0.35 1.03 9.87
N ILE A 103 1.40 0.40 9.35
CA ILE A 103 1.87 -0.91 9.85
C ILE A 103 2.17 -0.85 11.35
N VAL A 104 2.86 0.21 11.80
CA VAL A 104 3.28 0.34 13.21
C VAL A 104 2.12 0.74 14.12
N LYS A 105 1.38 1.81 13.79
CA LYS A 105 0.30 2.35 14.65
C LYS A 105 -0.91 1.44 14.69
N ALA A 106 -1.20 0.73 13.60
CA ALA A 106 -2.21 -0.30 13.60
C ALA A 106 -1.69 -1.64 14.15
N ASP A 107 -0.40 -1.77 14.46
CA ASP A 107 0.19 -3.02 14.95
C ASP A 107 -0.19 -4.20 14.05
N ILE A 108 0.14 -4.10 12.76
CA ILE A 108 -0.09 -5.19 11.79
C ILE A 108 0.98 -6.25 12.02
N PHE A 109 0.57 -7.40 12.57
CA PHE A 109 1.47 -8.48 12.98
C PHE A 109 1.38 -9.72 12.05
N PRO A 110 2.40 -10.60 12.03
CA PRO A 110 2.36 -11.85 11.27
C PRO A 110 1.19 -12.75 11.70
N GLY A 111 0.36 -13.18 10.76
CA GLY A 111 -0.83 -13.99 11.01
C GLY A 111 -2.11 -13.18 11.29
N ALA A 112 -2.04 -11.84 11.35
CA ALA A 112 -3.22 -11.00 11.58
C ALA A 112 -4.27 -11.14 10.47
N ARG A 113 -5.54 -11.03 10.86
CA ARG A 113 -6.69 -10.83 9.96
C ARG A 113 -6.97 -9.35 9.82
N VAL A 114 -6.61 -8.80 8.67
CA VAL A 114 -6.72 -7.38 8.35
C VAL A 114 -7.81 -7.18 7.30
N VAL A 115 -8.74 -6.27 7.57
CA VAL A 115 -9.64 -5.75 6.55
C VAL A 115 -9.10 -4.41 6.05
N GLU A 116 -9.09 -4.23 4.74
CA GLU A 116 -8.77 -2.96 4.10
C GLU A 116 -9.91 -2.54 3.18
N ALA A 117 -10.18 -1.25 3.07
CA ALA A 117 -11.12 -0.74 2.07
C ALA A 117 -10.64 0.56 1.44
N GLY A 118 -10.83 0.65 0.12
CA GLY A 118 -10.13 1.60 -0.73
C GLY A 118 -8.80 1.02 -1.23
N VAL A 119 -8.87 -0.11 -1.93
CA VAL A 119 -7.70 -0.83 -2.45
C VAL A 119 -6.92 0.02 -3.45
N GLY A 120 -7.67 0.75 -4.30
CA GLY A 120 -7.13 1.72 -5.23
C GLY A 120 -6.15 1.12 -6.24
N SER A 121 -4.85 1.22 -5.98
CA SER A 121 -3.80 0.63 -6.84
C SER A 121 -2.95 -0.43 -6.14
N GLY A 122 -3.34 -0.87 -4.94
CA GLY A 122 -2.69 -1.98 -4.21
C GLY A 122 -1.42 -1.61 -3.45
N ALA A 123 -1.06 -0.31 -3.36
CA ALA A 123 0.18 0.12 -2.69
C ALA A 123 0.23 -0.27 -1.22
N LEU A 124 -0.87 -0.03 -0.51
CA LEU A 124 -1.01 -0.34 0.91
C LEU A 124 -1.22 -1.84 1.11
N SER A 125 -2.02 -2.49 0.27
CA SER A 125 -2.25 -3.94 0.28
C SER A 125 -0.94 -4.71 0.22
N ILE A 126 0.02 -4.28 -0.61
CA ILE A 126 1.37 -4.86 -0.65
C ILE A 126 2.08 -4.74 0.71
N ALA A 127 2.00 -3.60 1.40
CA ALA A 127 2.61 -3.44 2.71
C ALA A 127 1.95 -4.33 3.76
N LEU A 128 0.62 -4.41 3.76
CA LEU A 128 -0.15 -5.27 4.66
C LEU A 128 0.21 -6.74 4.44
N LEU A 129 0.21 -7.23 3.20
CA LEU A 129 0.56 -8.61 2.86
C LEU A 129 1.97 -8.97 3.32
N ARG A 130 2.94 -8.07 3.16
CA ARG A 130 4.31 -8.26 3.66
C ARG A 130 4.39 -8.34 5.18
N ALA A 131 3.51 -7.64 5.89
CA ALA A 131 3.49 -7.62 7.35
C ALA A 131 2.78 -8.85 7.93
N VAL A 132 1.64 -9.24 7.36
CA VAL A 132 0.87 -10.41 7.85
C VAL A 132 1.50 -11.73 7.42
N GLY A 133 2.22 -11.76 6.30
CA GLY A 133 2.83 -12.97 5.75
C GLY A 133 1.81 -13.99 5.20
N ASP A 134 2.31 -15.12 4.73
CA ASP A 134 1.54 -16.13 3.99
C ASP A 134 0.41 -16.78 4.81
N TYR A 135 0.51 -16.76 6.14
CA TYR A 135 -0.45 -17.36 7.07
C TYR A 135 -1.43 -16.37 7.70
N GLY A 136 -1.33 -15.08 7.34
CA GLY A 136 -2.31 -14.06 7.73
C GLY A 136 -3.46 -13.95 6.75
N CYS A 137 -4.20 -12.85 6.83
CA CYS A 137 -5.25 -12.54 5.87
C CYS A 137 -5.33 -11.02 5.68
N VAL A 138 -5.33 -10.56 4.42
CA VAL A 138 -5.72 -9.21 4.04
C VAL A 138 -6.96 -9.33 3.16
N HIS A 139 -8.11 -8.98 3.73
CA HIS A 139 -9.38 -8.94 3.02
C HIS A 139 -9.66 -7.51 2.55
N SER A 140 -9.43 -7.29 1.26
CA SER A 140 -9.54 -6.01 0.59
C SER A 140 -10.95 -5.81 0.00
N PHE A 141 -11.53 -4.63 0.19
CA PHE A 141 -12.83 -4.24 -0.38
C PHE A 141 -12.67 -3.07 -1.35
N GLU A 142 -13.14 -3.26 -2.58
CA GLU A 142 -13.11 -2.25 -3.63
C GLU A 142 -14.46 -2.18 -4.35
N ARG A 143 -14.99 -0.99 -4.58
CA ARG A 143 -16.30 -0.80 -5.21
C ARG A 143 -16.24 -0.96 -6.72
N ARG A 144 -15.09 -0.61 -7.32
CA ARG A 144 -14.92 -0.55 -8.77
C ARG A 144 -14.00 -1.67 -9.24
N GLU A 145 -14.56 -2.58 -10.02
CA GLU A 145 -13.85 -3.74 -10.55
C GLU A 145 -12.55 -3.37 -11.26
N GLU A 146 -12.51 -2.24 -11.98
CA GLU A 146 -11.29 -1.85 -12.70
C GLU A 146 -10.16 -1.39 -11.77
N PHE A 147 -10.47 -0.82 -10.59
CA PHE A 147 -9.44 -0.55 -9.57
C PHE A 147 -8.97 -1.86 -8.94
N ALA A 148 -9.87 -2.80 -8.74
CA ALA A 148 -9.56 -4.11 -8.21
C ALA A 148 -8.61 -4.89 -9.13
N ASP A 149 -8.80 -4.78 -10.45
CA ASP A 149 -7.89 -5.34 -11.47
C ASP A 149 -6.50 -4.69 -11.44
N VAL A 150 -6.44 -3.36 -11.32
CA VAL A 150 -5.15 -2.63 -11.17
C VAL A 150 -4.41 -3.12 -9.92
N ALA A 151 -5.12 -3.19 -8.80
CA ALA A 151 -4.54 -3.63 -7.53
C ALA A 151 -4.03 -5.07 -7.62
N ARG A 152 -4.83 -6.00 -8.16
CA ARG A 152 -4.43 -7.39 -8.40
C ARG A 152 -3.15 -7.47 -9.21
N GLY A 153 -3.10 -6.81 -10.36
CA GLY A 153 -1.91 -6.82 -11.22
C GLY A 153 -0.67 -6.26 -10.51
N ASN A 154 -0.80 -5.18 -9.74
CA ASN A 154 0.31 -4.61 -8.99
C ASN A 154 0.80 -5.50 -7.83
N ILE A 155 -0.13 -6.10 -7.08
CA ILE A 155 0.17 -7.04 -5.99
C ILE A 155 0.90 -8.26 -6.57
N GLU A 156 0.33 -8.88 -7.60
CA GLU A 156 0.94 -10.05 -8.25
C GLU A 156 2.29 -9.71 -8.87
N THR A 157 2.48 -8.50 -9.41
CA THR A 157 3.80 -8.04 -9.87
C THR A 157 4.83 -8.03 -8.75
N MET A 158 4.45 -7.60 -7.54
CA MET A 158 5.36 -7.47 -6.41
C MET A 158 5.78 -8.83 -5.85
N PHE A 159 4.86 -9.80 -5.85
CA PHE A 159 5.02 -11.13 -5.27
C PHE A 159 5.38 -12.22 -6.30
N GLY A 160 5.26 -11.94 -7.59
CA GLY A 160 5.49 -12.90 -8.67
C GLY A 160 4.36 -13.90 -8.88
N GLY A 161 3.12 -13.52 -8.53
CA GLY A 161 1.92 -14.35 -8.60
C GLY A 161 0.91 -14.00 -7.52
N PRO A 162 -0.23 -14.73 -7.46
CA PRO A 162 -1.23 -14.57 -6.41
C PRO A 162 -0.62 -14.76 -5.02
N HIS A 163 -1.07 -13.98 -4.04
CA HIS A 163 -0.63 -14.12 -2.64
C HIS A 163 -1.68 -14.90 -1.84
N PRO A 164 -1.32 -15.97 -1.10
CA PRO A 164 -2.28 -16.84 -0.42
C PRO A 164 -3.10 -16.12 0.67
N ALA A 165 -2.49 -15.14 1.33
CA ALA A 165 -3.16 -14.33 2.34
C ALA A 165 -4.08 -13.22 1.77
N TRP A 166 -4.17 -13.02 0.44
CA TRP A 166 -4.96 -11.92 -0.11
C TRP A 166 -6.35 -12.37 -0.57
N LYS A 167 -7.38 -11.63 -0.16
CA LYS A 167 -8.76 -11.81 -0.60
C LYS A 167 -9.32 -10.47 -1.05
N LEU A 168 -10.22 -10.51 -2.03
CA LEU A 168 -10.84 -9.32 -2.61
C LEU A 168 -12.35 -9.53 -2.72
N SER A 169 -13.11 -8.58 -2.18
CA SER A 169 -14.56 -8.48 -2.34
C SER A 169 -14.92 -7.20 -3.10
N ILE A 170 -15.81 -7.34 -4.09
CA ILE A 170 -16.30 -6.20 -4.85
C ILE A 170 -17.60 -5.69 -4.23
N GLY A 171 -17.61 -4.43 -3.81
CA GLY A 171 -18.78 -3.80 -3.21
C GLY A 171 -18.44 -2.71 -2.20
N ASP A 172 -19.48 -2.06 -1.71
CA ASP A 172 -19.40 -1.12 -0.60
C ASP A 172 -19.07 -1.87 0.71
N LEU A 173 -18.10 -1.35 1.48
CA LEU A 173 -17.58 -2.04 2.68
C LEU A 173 -18.70 -2.26 3.71
N GLN A 174 -19.48 -1.22 4.00
CA GLN A 174 -20.53 -1.25 5.02
C GLN A 174 -21.60 -2.31 4.75
N ASP A 175 -21.84 -2.62 3.48
CA ASP A 175 -22.85 -3.61 3.09
C ASP A 175 -22.24 -5.02 2.98
N THR A 176 -21.01 -5.10 2.48
CA THR A 176 -20.37 -6.39 2.14
C THR A 176 -19.68 -7.03 3.33
N LEU A 177 -19.02 -6.25 4.19
CA LEU A 177 -18.25 -6.75 5.33
C LEU A 177 -19.06 -7.68 6.26
N PRO A 178 -20.29 -7.32 6.70
CA PRO A 178 -21.09 -8.18 7.59
C PRO A 178 -21.51 -9.52 6.96
N GLN A 179 -21.42 -9.65 5.63
CA GLN A 179 -21.82 -10.86 4.90
C GLN A 179 -20.67 -11.86 4.76
N VAL A 180 -19.42 -11.41 4.93
CA VAL A 180 -18.21 -12.18 4.58
C VAL A 180 -17.23 -12.35 5.73
N GLU A 181 -17.37 -11.58 6.81
CA GLU A 181 -16.59 -11.76 8.05
C GLU A 181 -17.55 -11.95 9.22
N GLU A 182 -17.20 -12.87 10.12
CA GLU A 182 -17.96 -13.09 11.35
C GLU A 182 -17.73 -11.94 12.34
N PRO A 183 -18.72 -11.60 13.18
CA PRO A 183 -18.54 -10.60 14.23
C PRO A 183 -17.34 -10.92 15.14
N GLY A 184 -16.52 -9.91 15.42
CA GLY A 184 -15.33 -10.04 16.26
C GLY A 184 -14.20 -10.89 15.69
N SER A 185 -14.22 -11.23 14.39
CA SER A 185 -13.21 -12.09 13.75
C SER A 185 -12.02 -11.33 13.15
N VAL A 186 -12.08 -10.01 13.06
CA VAL A 186 -11.06 -9.17 12.44
C VAL A 186 -10.16 -8.53 13.50
N ASP A 187 -8.85 -8.61 13.30
CA ASP A 187 -7.87 -8.03 14.22
C ASP A 187 -7.69 -6.53 13.98
N ARG A 188 -7.64 -6.12 12.71
CA ARG A 188 -7.24 -4.78 12.26
C ARG A 188 -8.09 -4.33 11.08
N VAL A 189 -8.48 -3.06 11.05
CA VAL A 189 -9.18 -2.44 9.92
C VAL A 189 -8.41 -1.20 9.47
N VAL A 190 -8.17 -1.09 8.17
CA VAL A 190 -7.51 0.06 7.53
C VAL A 190 -8.43 0.67 6.47
N LEU A 191 -8.81 1.94 6.65
CA LEU A 191 -9.70 2.64 5.71
C LEU A 191 -8.97 3.78 4.99
N ASP A 192 -8.88 3.71 3.66
CA ASP A 192 -8.40 4.80 2.78
C ASP A 192 -9.49 5.16 1.78
N MET A 193 -10.48 5.93 2.24
CA MET A 193 -11.66 6.28 1.47
C MET A 193 -12.22 7.65 1.84
N LEU A 194 -13.14 8.15 1.02
CA LEU A 194 -13.70 9.49 1.18
C LEU A 194 -14.57 9.64 2.43
N ALA A 195 -15.33 8.59 2.79
CA ALA A 195 -16.35 8.63 3.83
C ALA A 195 -16.23 7.47 4.85
N PRO A 196 -15.10 7.34 5.57
CA PRO A 196 -14.88 6.22 6.50
C PRO A 196 -15.88 6.20 7.68
N TRP A 197 -16.53 7.33 7.99
CA TRP A 197 -17.55 7.41 9.04
C TRP A 197 -18.81 6.59 8.73
N GLU A 198 -19.07 6.27 7.46
CA GLU A 198 -20.24 5.47 7.04
C GLU A 198 -20.05 3.98 7.33
N CYS A 199 -18.81 3.55 7.59
CA CYS A 199 -18.45 2.16 7.84
C CYS A 199 -18.29 1.82 9.32
N LEU A 200 -18.43 2.80 10.23
CA LEU A 200 -18.11 2.61 11.66
C LEU A 200 -18.90 1.46 12.30
N ASP A 201 -20.17 1.28 11.92
CA ASP A 201 -21.01 0.21 12.48
C ASP A 201 -20.54 -1.18 12.05
N ALA A 202 -20.45 -1.42 10.74
CA ALA A 202 -19.94 -2.68 10.19
C ALA A 202 -18.52 -3.01 10.69
N VAL A 203 -17.66 -1.98 10.82
CA VAL A 203 -16.30 -2.13 11.34
C VAL A 203 -16.31 -2.47 12.84
N ALA A 204 -17.15 -1.83 13.64
CA ALA A 204 -17.25 -2.12 15.07
C ALA A 204 -17.82 -3.52 15.35
N GLU A 205 -18.65 -4.06 14.46
CA GLU A 205 -19.15 -5.44 14.53
C GLU A 205 -18.08 -6.46 14.14
N ALA A 206 -17.36 -6.24 13.04
CA ALA A 206 -16.34 -7.18 12.57
C ALA A 206 -15.07 -7.22 13.45
N LEU A 207 -14.68 -6.08 14.04
CA LEU A 207 -13.48 -6.00 14.87
C LEU A 207 -13.63 -6.74 16.20
N ALA A 208 -12.63 -7.58 16.51
CA ALA A 208 -12.47 -8.15 17.85
C ALA A 208 -12.35 -7.03 18.90
N PRO A 209 -12.84 -7.24 20.14
CA PRO A 209 -12.53 -6.36 21.26
C PRO A 209 -11.02 -6.13 21.40
N GLY A 210 -10.60 -4.87 21.45
CA GLY A 210 -9.20 -4.47 21.46
C GLY A 210 -8.54 -4.38 20.09
N GLY A 211 -9.21 -4.78 19.01
CA GLY A 211 -8.78 -4.60 17.62
C GLY A 211 -8.60 -3.12 17.26
N VAL A 212 -7.84 -2.84 16.20
CA VAL A 212 -7.45 -1.48 15.83
C VAL A 212 -8.15 -1.06 14.54
N LEU A 213 -8.77 0.13 14.56
CA LEU A 213 -9.20 0.86 13.38
C LEU A 213 -8.22 1.99 13.11
N ILE A 214 -7.68 2.04 11.91
CA ILE A 214 -6.90 3.18 11.41
C ILE A 214 -7.52 3.71 10.12
N CYS A 215 -7.70 5.02 10.04
CA CYS A 215 -8.23 5.71 8.87
C CYS A 215 -7.22 6.70 8.33
N TYR A 216 -7.02 6.67 7.02
CA TYR A 216 -6.20 7.60 6.26
C TYR A 216 -7.10 8.62 5.58
N VAL A 217 -7.05 9.89 6.02
CA VAL A 217 -7.97 10.95 5.55
C VAL A 217 -7.22 12.19 5.09
N ALA A 218 -7.53 12.70 3.90
CA ALA A 218 -6.77 13.76 3.26
C ALA A 218 -7.05 15.15 3.85
N THR A 219 -8.28 15.41 4.32
CA THR A 219 -8.69 16.74 4.77
C THR A 219 -8.98 16.80 6.27
N VAL A 220 -8.79 17.99 6.84
CA VAL A 220 -9.16 18.26 8.24
C VAL A 220 -10.65 18.13 8.49
N THR A 221 -11.50 18.33 7.48
CA THR A 221 -12.95 18.16 7.58
C THR A 221 -13.34 16.68 7.64
N GLN A 222 -12.69 15.83 6.84
CA GLN A 222 -12.84 14.38 6.95
C GLN A 222 -12.38 13.88 8.31
N MET A 223 -11.21 14.34 8.78
CA MET A 223 -10.70 14.02 10.10
C MET A 223 -11.67 14.42 11.21
N SER A 224 -12.17 15.67 11.19
CA SER A 224 -13.13 16.16 12.19
C SER A 224 -14.40 15.30 12.22
N ARG A 225 -14.99 15.02 11.06
CA ARG A 225 -16.23 14.23 10.97
C ARG A 225 -16.04 12.80 11.46
N LEU A 226 -14.91 12.17 11.10
CA LEU A 226 -14.60 10.82 11.54
C LEU A 226 -14.41 10.74 13.07
N VAL A 227 -13.67 11.68 13.66
CA VAL A 227 -13.40 11.70 15.10
C VAL A 227 -14.68 11.89 15.90
N GLU A 228 -15.55 12.82 15.50
CA GLU A 228 -16.86 12.98 16.17
C GLU A 228 -17.76 11.75 15.94
N GLY A 229 -17.73 11.16 14.74
CA GLY A 229 -18.43 9.89 14.45
C GLY A 229 -18.01 8.76 15.40
N MET A 230 -16.70 8.56 15.60
CA MET A 230 -16.17 7.56 16.55
C MET A 230 -16.59 7.86 18.00
N ARG A 231 -16.62 9.14 18.40
CA ARG A 231 -17.04 9.54 19.75
C ARG A 231 -18.52 9.32 20.01
N LEU A 232 -19.36 9.61 19.01
CA LEU A 232 -20.81 9.40 19.05
C LEU A 232 -21.15 7.90 19.05
N ASP A 233 -20.44 7.11 18.24
CA ASP A 233 -20.59 5.66 18.20
C ASP A 233 -20.31 5.03 19.57
N GLY A 234 -19.23 5.49 20.24
CA GLY A 234 -18.94 5.12 21.62
C GLY A 234 -18.33 3.72 21.80
N ARG A 235 -18.26 2.88 20.75
CA ARG A 235 -17.60 1.56 20.80
C ARG A 235 -16.09 1.63 20.58
N PHE A 236 -15.53 2.80 20.33
CA PHE A 236 -14.10 3.02 20.15
C PHE A 236 -13.49 3.81 21.31
N THR A 237 -12.19 3.63 21.55
CA THR A 237 -11.42 4.50 22.45
C THR A 237 -11.39 5.94 21.93
N GLU A 238 -10.91 6.89 22.75
CA GLU A 238 -10.62 8.24 22.26
C GLU A 238 -9.69 8.17 21.04
N PRO A 239 -10.07 8.75 19.88
CA PRO A 239 -9.25 8.69 18.68
C PRO A 239 -7.96 9.51 18.81
N GLU A 240 -6.85 8.91 18.38
CA GLU A 240 -5.55 9.58 18.25
C GLU A 240 -5.37 10.06 16.81
N CYS A 241 -5.02 11.34 16.63
CA CYS A 241 -4.90 11.97 15.32
C CYS A 241 -3.52 12.64 15.16
N ASP A 242 -2.80 12.30 14.11
CA ASP A 242 -1.53 12.95 13.76
C ASP A 242 -1.24 12.90 12.25
N GLU A 243 -0.20 13.61 11.84
CA GLU A 243 0.39 13.59 10.52
C GLU A 243 1.91 13.47 10.63
N THR A 244 2.57 12.93 9.61
CA THR A 244 4.03 12.79 9.56
C THR A 244 4.63 13.56 8.40
N ILE A 245 5.61 14.42 8.71
CA ILE A 245 6.35 15.22 7.74
C ILE A 245 7.75 14.62 7.53
N VAL A 246 8.09 14.29 6.28
CA VAL A 246 9.43 13.81 5.90
C VAL A 246 10.12 14.89 5.06
N ARG A 247 11.26 15.39 5.54
CA ARG A 247 12.07 16.41 4.86
C ARG A 247 13.44 15.85 4.50
N GLY A 248 13.71 15.77 3.20
CA GLY A 248 15.02 15.37 2.67
C GLY A 248 16.11 16.38 2.98
N TRP A 249 17.36 15.93 2.89
CA TRP A 249 18.55 16.73 3.10
C TRP A 249 19.50 16.55 1.93
N HIS A 250 20.01 17.68 1.44
CA HIS A 250 21.17 17.72 0.58
C HIS A 250 22.42 17.65 1.45
N VAL A 251 23.25 16.63 1.24
CA VAL A 251 24.44 16.35 2.05
C VAL A 251 25.63 16.14 1.10
N GLU A 252 26.23 17.24 0.63
CA GLU A 252 27.37 17.22 -0.29
C GLU A 252 28.49 18.13 0.23
N GLY A 253 29.57 17.53 0.75
CA GLY A 253 30.70 18.27 1.31
C GLY A 253 30.27 19.27 2.40
N LEU A 254 30.49 20.57 2.17
CA LEU A 254 30.04 21.64 3.07
C LEU A 254 28.59 22.08 2.83
N ALA A 255 27.97 21.67 1.73
CA ALA A 255 26.58 21.96 1.42
C ALA A 255 25.67 20.94 2.13
N VAL A 256 25.51 21.11 3.44
CA VAL A 256 24.62 20.30 4.28
C VAL A 256 23.42 21.14 4.71
N ARG A 257 22.26 20.86 4.12
CA ARG A 257 21.02 21.62 4.37
C ARG A 257 19.78 20.81 4.00
N PRO A 258 18.58 21.18 4.49
CA PRO A 258 17.33 20.61 3.98
C PRO A 258 17.17 20.83 2.46
N ASP A 259 16.45 19.92 1.82
CA ASP A 259 16.02 20.11 0.45
C ASP A 259 15.09 21.33 0.33
N HIS A 260 15.20 22.04 -0.79
CA HIS A 260 14.40 23.24 -1.04
C HIS A 260 12.93 22.94 -1.31
N ARG A 261 12.60 21.70 -1.68
CA ARG A 261 11.24 21.25 -1.98
C ARG A 261 10.96 19.97 -1.21
N MET A 262 9.73 19.85 -0.74
CA MET A 262 9.25 18.65 -0.06
C MET A 262 7.75 18.47 -0.31
N VAL A 263 7.27 17.25 -0.10
CA VAL A 263 5.83 16.99 -0.02
C VAL A 263 5.37 17.48 1.36
N ALA A 264 4.56 18.53 1.37
CA ALA A 264 4.15 19.18 2.61
C ALA A 264 3.01 18.43 3.34
N HIS A 265 2.15 17.74 2.58
CA HIS A 265 1.01 17.01 3.13
C HIS A 265 0.68 15.79 2.26
N THR A 266 0.15 14.75 2.89
CA THR A 266 -0.45 13.59 2.21
C THR A 266 -1.82 13.31 2.81
N ALA A 267 -1.86 12.95 4.09
CA ALA A 267 -3.08 12.74 4.86
C ALA A 267 -2.79 12.76 6.36
N PHE A 268 -3.87 12.79 7.14
CA PHE A 268 -3.89 12.52 8.57
C PHE A 268 -4.15 11.03 8.81
N LEU A 269 -3.61 10.51 9.90
CA LEU A 269 -3.93 9.19 10.43
C LEU A 269 -4.77 9.34 11.68
N VAL A 270 -5.96 8.74 11.67
CA VAL A 270 -6.85 8.64 12.84
C VAL A 270 -6.85 7.19 13.31
N VAL A 271 -6.51 6.95 14.57
CA VAL A 271 -6.39 5.60 15.15
C VAL A 271 -7.28 5.48 16.38
N ALA A 272 -8.03 4.39 16.48
CA ALA A 272 -8.77 4.06 17.68
C ALA A 272 -8.82 2.53 17.87
N ARG A 273 -9.04 2.08 19.11
CA ARG A 273 -9.23 0.67 19.42
C ARG A 273 -10.69 0.38 19.71
N ARG A 274 -11.17 -0.79 19.28
CA ARG A 274 -12.49 -1.32 19.62
C ARG A 274 -12.55 -1.64 21.11
N LEU A 275 -13.56 -1.12 21.81
CA LEU A 275 -13.85 -1.47 23.19
C LEU A 275 -14.48 -2.87 23.27
N ALA A 276 -14.60 -3.45 24.46
CA ALA A 276 -15.44 -4.62 24.66
C ALA A 276 -16.92 -4.23 24.65
N ASP A 277 -17.82 -5.18 24.34
CA ASP A 277 -19.26 -4.92 24.38
C ASP A 277 -19.73 -4.54 25.79
N GLY A 278 -20.54 -3.48 25.85
CA GLY A 278 -20.99 -2.89 27.13
C GLY A 278 -19.95 -2.06 27.88
N ALA A 279 -18.70 -1.99 27.40
CA ALA A 279 -17.69 -1.13 28.01
C ALA A 279 -17.95 0.34 27.68
N VAL A 280 -17.71 1.21 28.66
CA VAL A 280 -17.91 2.66 28.51
C VAL A 280 -16.61 3.32 28.04
N ARG A 281 -16.71 4.13 27.00
CA ARG A 281 -15.60 4.97 26.53
C ARG A 281 -15.18 5.96 27.63
N LEU A 282 -13.89 5.96 27.97
CA LEU A 282 -13.32 6.98 28.85
C LEU A 282 -13.04 8.25 28.03
N ALA A 283 -13.87 9.27 28.20
CA ALA A 283 -13.58 10.59 27.66
C ALA A 283 -12.52 11.30 28.53
N PRO A 284 -11.47 11.89 27.95
CA PRO A 284 -10.54 12.73 28.69
C PRO A 284 -11.31 13.85 29.41
N LYS A 285 -11.03 14.07 30.70
CA LYS A 285 -11.64 15.19 31.45
C LYS A 285 -11.28 16.51 30.76
N ARG A 286 -12.24 17.17 30.10
CA ARG A 286 -12.06 18.51 29.54
C ARG A 286 -11.68 19.47 30.67
N ARG A 287 -10.64 20.29 30.47
CA ARG A 287 -10.41 21.45 31.35
C ARG A 287 -11.64 22.35 31.26
N ALA A 288 -12.15 22.80 32.41
CA ALA A 288 -13.43 23.50 32.59
C ALA A 288 -13.60 24.85 31.85
N SER A 289 -12.72 25.19 30.89
CA SER A 289 -12.66 26.49 30.23
C SER A 289 -13.08 26.47 28.75
N LYS A 290 -13.69 25.39 28.25
CA LYS A 290 -14.27 25.37 26.90
C LYS A 290 -15.75 25.01 27.00
N THR A 291 -16.61 25.90 26.51
CA THR A 291 -18.02 25.65 26.27
C THR A 291 -18.19 24.41 25.38
N ASP A 292 -19.17 23.57 25.71
CA ASP A 292 -19.57 22.50 24.80
C ASP A 292 -20.12 23.11 23.50
N PHE A 293 -19.80 22.48 22.37
CA PHE A 293 -20.30 22.88 21.06
C PHE A 293 -21.74 22.39 20.92
N SER A 294 -22.64 23.24 20.44
CA SER A 294 -24.03 22.85 20.16
C SER A 294 -24.11 21.92 18.94
N GLU A 295 -25.22 21.19 18.78
CA GLU A 295 -25.46 20.41 17.55
C GLU A 295 -25.47 21.31 16.30
N GLU A 296 -25.89 22.57 16.43
CA GLU A 296 -25.80 23.56 15.33
C GLU A 296 -24.35 23.89 14.99
N ASP A 297 -23.46 24.05 15.98
CA ASP A 297 -22.03 24.29 15.76
C ASP A 297 -21.35 23.11 15.04
N MET A 298 -21.73 21.88 15.41
CA MET A 298 -21.23 20.67 14.76
C MET A 298 -21.75 20.55 13.32
N ASN A 299 -23.03 20.81 13.08
CA ASN A 299 -23.64 20.74 11.76
C ASN A 299 -23.15 21.84 10.80
N ALA A 300 -22.80 23.03 11.31
CA ALA A 300 -22.25 24.12 10.50
C ALA A 300 -20.84 23.80 9.93
N TRP A 301 -20.10 22.91 10.57
CA TRP A 301 -18.73 22.53 10.19
C TRP A 301 -18.63 21.27 9.33
N ILE A 302 -19.70 20.48 9.19
CA ILE A 302 -19.74 19.30 8.33
C ILE A 302 -20.04 19.78 6.90
N PRO A 303 -19.06 19.79 5.97
CA PRO A 303 -19.32 20.25 4.62
C PRO A 303 -20.20 19.22 3.93
N MET A 304 -21.46 19.56 3.71
CA MET A 304 -22.37 18.77 2.91
C MET A 304 -22.02 19.04 1.43
N ASN A 305 -21.54 18.00 0.75
CA ASN A 305 -21.26 17.92 -0.68
C ASN A 305 -20.06 18.74 -1.20
N VAL A 306 -18.86 18.20 -0.98
CA VAL A 306 -17.76 18.42 -1.95
C VAL A 306 -17.83 17.25 -2.93
N GLY A 307 -18.31 17.51 -4.15
CA GLY A 307 -18.49 16.48 -5.17
C GLY A 307 -17.21 15.68 -5.44
N GLU A 308 -17.38 14.40 -5.75
CA GLU A 308 -16.29 13.48 -6.03
C GLU A 308 -15.58 13.85 -7.34
N ARG A 309 -14.25 14.00 -7.29
CA ARG A 309 -13.47 14.15 -8.52
C ARG A 309 -13.11 12.77 -9.02
N GLU A 310 -13.97 12.21 -9.87
CA GLU A 310 -13.75 10.90 -10.46
C GLU A 310 -12.53 10.88 -11.39
N VAL A 311 -11.73 9.82 -11.30
CA VAL A 311 -10.68 9.54 -12.28
C VAL A 311 -11.34 9.00 -13.55
N THR A 312 -10.93 9.53 -14.70
CA THR A 312 -11.51 9.14 -15.99
C THR A 312 -11.27 7.65 -16.34
N ASP A 313 -12.30 6.97 -16.85
CA ASP A 313 -12.26 5.54 -17.20
C ASP A 313 -11.16 5.17 -18.19
N LYS A 314 -10.81 6.11 -19.08
CA LYS A 314 -9.70 5.92 -20.03
C LYS A 314 -8.36 5.73 -19.30
N LYS A 315 -8.12 6.51 -18.25
CA LYS A 315 -6.88 6.42 -17.46
C LYS A 315 -6.85 5.11 -16.67
N ILE A 316 -7.98 4.71 -16.10
CA ILE A 316 -8.10 3.49 -15.29
C ILE A 316 -7.88 2.24 -16.14
N ARG A 317 -8.56 2.13 -17.30
CA ARG A 317 -8.37 1.00 -18.23
C ARG A 317 -6.92 0.86 -18.71
N ARG A 318 -6.23 1.99 -18.93
CA ARG A 318 -4.80 1.96 -19.26
C ARG A 318 -3.97 1.41 -18.10
N ALA A 319 -4.21 1.89 -16.88
CA ALA A 319 -3.51 1.40 -15.69
C ALA A 319 -3.75 -0.10 -15.47
N ALA A 320 -4.97 -0.60 -15.67
CA ALA A 320 -5.31 -2.02 -15.51
C ALA A 320 -4.55 -2.89 -16.52
N ARG A 321 -4.51 -2.48 -17.79
CA ARG A 321 -3.73 -3.17 -18.82
C ARG A 321 -2.24 -3.19 -18.51
N ASP A 322 -1.69 -2.04 -18.09
CA ASP A 322 -0.27 -1.94 -17.76
C ASP A 322 0.08 -2.82 -16.54
N ALA A 323 -0.78 -2.87 -15.51
CA ALA A 323 -0.63 -3.73 -14.34
C ALA A 323 -0.70 -5.23 -14.69
N LYS A 324 -1.64 -5.63 -15.56
CA LYS A 324 -1.77 -7.03 -16.02
C LYS A 324 -0.53 -7.51 -16.76
N ASN A 325 0.03 -6.68 -17.63
CA ASN A 325 1.26 -7.03 -18.34
C ASN A 325 2.44 -7.20 -17.37
N LEU A 326 2.57 -6.32 -16.38
CA LEU A 326 3.62 -6.43 -15.37
C LEU A 326 3.47 -7.70 -14.51
N ALA A 327 2.24 -8.09 -14.14
CA ALA A 327 1.98 -9.31 -13.39
C ALA A 327 2.42 -10.55 -14.16
N ALA A 328 2.10 -10.63 -15.45
CA ALA A 328 2.51 -11.75 -16.31
C ALA A 328 4.04 -11.87 -16.44
N HIS A 329 4.74 -10.74 -16.55
CA HIS A 329 6.21 -10.74 -16.57
C HIS A 329 6.81 -11.19 -15.22
N ALA A 330 6.26 -10.72 -14.10
CA ALA A 330 6.72 -11.11 -12.78
C ALA A 330 6.48 -12.60 -12.49
N ALA A 331 5.35 -13.16 -12.93
CA ALA A 331 5.05 -14.58 -12.81
C ALA A 331 6.08 -15.44 -13.55
N ARG A 332 6.43 -15.09 -14.81
CA ARG A 332 7.49 -15.78 -15.56
C ARG A 332 8.84 -15.71 -14.84
N ALA A 333 9.19 -14.56 -14.27
CA ALA A 333 10.42 -14.41 -13.49
C ALA A 333 10.44 -15.31 -12.25
N ASN A 334 9.28 -15.48 -11.60
CA ASN A 334 9.09 -16.35 -10.44
C ASN A 334 9.23 -17.83 -10.80
N GLU A 335 8.65 -18.29 -11.91
CA GLU A 335 8.80 -19.66 -12.42
C GLU A 335 10.29 -20.01 -12.64
N ILE A 336 11.03 -19.12 -13.33
CA ILE A 336 12.48 -19.26 -13.54
C ILE A 336 13.22 -19.33 -12.19
N ALA A 337 12.78 -18.58 -11.17
CA ALA A 337 13.34 -18.64 -9.82
C ALA A 337 13.21 -20.04 -9.22
N LEU A 338 12.00 -20.58 -9.27
CA LEU A 338 11.63 -21.81 -8.59
C LEU A 338 12.39 -22.98 -9.22
N GLU A 339 12.44 -23.03 -10.56
CA GLU A 339 13.23 -24.01 -11.33
C GLU A 339 14.72 -23.96 -10.96
N GLN A 340 15.32 -22.77 -10.94
CA GLN A 340 16.75 -22.60 -10.61
C GLN A 340 17.10 -22.99 -9.17
N ASN A 341 16.12 -22.93 -8.24
CA ASN A 341 16.31 -23.25 -6.83
C ASN A 341 15.77 -24.63 -6.45
N GLY A 342 15.25 -25.42 -7.41
CA GLY A 342 14.69 -26.75 -7.15
C GLY A 342 13.46 -26.73 -6.22
N ILE A 343 12.67 -25.65 -6.25
CA ILE A 343 11.45 -25.49 -5.48
C ILE A 343 10.27 -25.83 -6.40
N GLU A 344 9.39 -26.75 -6.01
CA GLU A 344 8.17 -27.03 -6.77
C GLU A 344 7.22 -25.83 -6.72
N SER A 345 6.63 -25.47 -7.86
CA SER A 345 5.57 -24.46 -7.94
C SER A 345 4.35 -24.95 -7.18
N ALA A 346 3.81 -24.14 -6.26
CA ALA A 346 2.51 -24.41 -5.67
C ALA A 346 1.43 -24.23 -6.76
N GLU A 347 0.67 -25.29 -7.04
CA GLU A 347 -0.51 -25.28 -7.92
C GLU A 347 -1.63 -24.37 -7.40
#